data_AF-A0A3M1WXZ7-F1
#
_entry.id   AF-A0A3M1WXZ7-F1
#
_cell.length_a   1.000
_cell.length_b   1.000
_cell.length_c   1.000
_cell.angle_alpha   90.00
_cell.angle_beta   90.00
_cell.angle_gamma   90.00
#
_symmetry.space_group_name_H-M   'P 1'
#
loop_
_entity.id
_entity.type
_entity.pdbx_description
1 polymer ?
#
loop_
_entity_poly.entity_id
_entity_poly.type
_entity_poly.pdbx_seq_one_letter_code
_entity_poly.pdbx_strand_id
1 'polypeptide(L)' 'YLDFASPVSGLGSKLGIDATNKWPGETEREWGRPIRMSEEVKQRVDAMWQELDLD' A
#
# COMPACT_ATOMS: atom_id res chain seq x y z
N TYR A 1 -26.40 -15.64 -6.86
CA TYR A 1 -27.32 -15.02 -5.91
C TYR A 1 -26.94 -15.53 -4.51
N LEU A 2 -25.94 -14.93 -3.87
CA LEU A 2 -25.44 -15.33 -2.54
C LEU A 2 -24.99 -14.13 -1.68
N ASP A 3 -25.00 -12.92 -2.22
CA ASP A 3 -24.67 -11.69 -1.50
C ASP A 3 -25.97 -11.03 -1.00
N PHE A 4 -26.32 -11.30 0.25
CA PHE A 4 -27.50 -10.74 0.94
C PHE A 4 -27.33 -9.25 1.29
N ALA A 5 -26.13 -8.69 1.16
CA ALA A 5 -25.87 -7.27 1.36
C ALA A 5 -26.17 -6.44 0.09
N SER A 6 -26.37 -7.10 -1.06
CA SER A 6 -26.82 -6.42 -2.27
C SER A 6 -28.30 -5.98 -2.15
N PRO A 7 -28.64 -4.72 -2.51
CA PRO A 7 -30.00 -4.19 -2.36
C PRO A 7 -31.02 -4.91 -3.26
N VAL A 8 -30.55 -5.50 -4.36
CA VAL A 8 -31.31 -6.39 -5.24
C VAL A 8 -30.39 -7.54 -5.60
N SER A 9 -30.85 -8.78 -5.50
CA SER A 9 -29.99 -9.89 -5.89
C SER A 9 -29.54 -9.77 -7.34
N GLY A 10 -28.26 -10.09 -7.57
CA GLY A 10 -27.66 -9.99 -8.90
C GLY A 10 -27.25 -8.57 -9.30
N LEU A 11 -27.56 -7.55 -8.49
CA LEU A 11 -27.21 -6.16 -8.74
C LEU A 11 -26.56 -5.53 -7.50
N GLY A 12 -25.26 -5.29 -7.57
CA GLY A 12 -24.48 -4.65 -6.51
C GLY A 12 -23.73 -3.42 -7.02
N SER A 13 -23.20 -2.63 -6.09
CA SER A 13 -22.29 -1.52 -6.37
C SER A 13 -20.83 -1.99 -6.36
N LYS A 14 -19.92 -1.11 -6.81
CA LYS A 14 -18.47 -1.27 -6.65
C LYS A 14 -17.92 -0.05 -5.96
N LEU A 15 -16.96 -0.27 -5.06
CA LEU A 15 -16.24 0.79 -4.38
C LEU A 15 -14.84 0.92 -4.98
N GLY A 16 -14.48 2.12 -5.42
CA GLY A 16 -13.11 2.48 -5.77
C GLY A 16 -12.52 3.33 -4.65
N ILE A 17 -11.36 2.92 -4.13
CA ILE A 17 -10.57 3.72 -3.19
C ILE A 17 -9.25 4.04 -3.87
N ASP A 18 -8.99 5.32 -4.14
CA ASP A 18 -7.72 5.76 -4.68
C ASP A 18 -6.76 6.21 -3.57
N ALA A 19 -5.93 5.26 -3.12
CA ALA A 19 -4.90 5.44 -2.11
C ALA A 19 -3.52 5.83 -2.69
N THR A 20 -3.45 6.32 -3.93
CA THR A 20 -2.19 6.78 -4.52
C THR A 20 -1.76 8.15 -3.98
N ASN A 21 -0.47 8.47 -4.11
CA ASN A 21 0.03 9.83 -3.87
C ASN A 21 -0.58 10.79 -4.90
N LYS A 22 -1.01 11.97 -4.44
CA LYS A 22 -1.71 12.94 -5.29
C LYS A 22 -0.74 13.88 -6.00
N TRP A 23 -1.00 14.13 -7.28
CA TRP A 23 -0.20 14.98 -8.15
C TRP A 23 -0.63 16.46 -8.05
N PRO A 24 0.18 17.41 -8.55
CA PRO A 24 -0.25 18.79 -8.70
C PRO A 24 -1.56 18.87 -9.51
N GLY A 25 -2.56 19.56 -8.97
CA GLY A 25 -3.91 19.64 -9.55
C GLY A 25 -4.94 18.71 -8.91
N GLU A 26 -4.49 17.63 -8.24
CA GLU A 26 -5.36 16.79 -7.39
C GLU A 26 -5.38 17.29 -5.94
N THR A 27 -4.39 18.08 -5.54
CA THR A 27 -4.28 18.72 -4.23
C THR A 27 -3.47 20.02 -4.32
N GLU A 28 -3.78 20.98 -3.44
CA GLU A 28 -3.01 22.21 -3.23
C GLU A 28 -1.99 22.09 -2.08
N ARG A 29 -2.02 20.97 -1.35
CA ARG A 29 -1.15 20.71 -0.19
C ARG A 29 0.18 20.11 -0.62
N GLU A 30 1.24 20.43 0.10
CA GLU A 30 2.50 19.67 0.00
C GLU A 30 2.26 18.21 0.38
N TRP A 31 2.63 17.29 -0.51
CA TRP A 31 2.53 15.87 -0.26
C TRP A 31 3.75 15.33 0.48
N GLY A 32 3.54 14.42 1.43
CA GLY A 32 4.61 13.81 2.20
C GLY A 32 5.59 13.03 1.32
N ARG A 33 6.88 13.08 1.68
CA ARG A 33 7.90 12.25 1.03
C ARG A 33 8.00 10.90 1.73
N PRO A 34 7.80 9.77 1.04
CA PRO A 34 7.95 8.46 1.65
C PRO A 34 9.37 8.24 2.16
N ILE A 35 9.49 7.71 3.37
CA ILE A 35 10.77 7.23 3.88
C ILE A 35 11.16 5.98 3.09
N ARG A 36 12.40 5.94 2.59
CA ARG A 36 12.98 4.76 1.93
C ARG A 36 14.24 4.34 2.68
N MET A 37 14.41 3.03 2.85
CA MET A 37 15.64 2.48 3.40
C MET A 37 16.79 2.73 2.44
N SER A 38 18.00 2.97 2.98
CA SER A 38 19.21 2.90 2.16
C SER A 38 19.42 1.46 1.68
N GLU A 39 19.69 1.30 0.39
CA GLU A 39 19.94 0.00 -0.21
C GLU A 39 21.19 -0.67 0.37
N GLU A 40 22.23 0.12 0.66
CA GLU A 40 23.47 -0.35 1.28
C GLU A 40 23.22 -0.89 2.70
N VAL A 41 22.41 -0.17 3.48
CA VAL A 41 22.05 -0.60 4.84
C VAL A 41 21.21 -1.87 4.79
N LYS A 42 20.24 -1.93 3.87
CA LYS A 42 19.39 -3.10 3.69
C LYS A 42 20.22 -4.34 3.35
N GLN A 43 21.09 -4.25 2.34
CA GLN A 43 21.96 -5.36 1.94
C GLN A 43 22.87 -5.85 3.06
N ARG A 44 23.43 -4.92 3.86
CA ARG A 44 24.25 -5.28 5.01
C ARG A 44 23.45 -6.04 6.06
N VAL A 45 22.22 -5.59 6.37
CA VAL A 45 21.35 -6.27 7.34
C VAL A 45 20.89 -7.62 6.82
N ASP A 46 20.51 -7.73 5.55
CA ASP A 46 20.11 -8.99 4.92
C ASP A 46 21.23 -10.05 5.01
N ALA A 47 22.49 -9.65 4.85
CA ALA A 47 23.64 -10.55 5.02
C ALA A 47 23.85 -10.98 6.49
N MET A 48 23.71 -10.06 7.45
CA MET A 48 23.82 -10.38 8.88
C MET A 48 22.67 -11.26 9.37
N TRP A 49 21.49 -11.13 8.78
CA TRP A 49 20.29 -11.87 9.21
C TRP A 49 20.50 -13.39 9.21
N GLN A 50 21.21 -13.90 8.18
CA GLN A 50 21.60 -15.32 8.08
C GLN A 50 22.60 -15.76 9.16
N GLU A 51 23.53 -14.88 9.54
CA GLU A 51 24.54 -15.17 10.56
C GLU A 51 23.95 -15.17 11.98
N LEU A 52 22.83 -14.47 12.17
CA LEU A 52 22.16 -14.30 13.46
C LEU A 52 21.10 -15.38 13.75
N ASP A 53 20.87 -16.33 12.83
CA ASP A 53 19.83 -17.37 12.93
C ASP A 53 18.43 -16.80 13.23
N LEU A 54 18.13 -15.67 12.58
CA LEU A 54 16.82 -15.02 12.66
C LEU A 54 16.09 -15.34 11.35
N ASP A 55 15.18 -16.31 11.35
CA ASP A 55 14.26 -16.57 10.23
C ASP A 55 12.80 -16.52 10.71
#